data_AF-A0A081NV45-F1
#
_entry.id   AF-A0A081NV45-F1
#
_cell.length_a   1.000
_cell.length_b   1.000
_cell.length_c   1.000
_cell.angle_alpha   90.00
_cell.angle_beta   90.00
_cell.angle_gamma   90.00
#
_symmetry.space_group_name_H-M   'P 1'
#
loop_
_entity.id
_entity.type
_entity.pdbx_description
1 polymer ?
#
loop_
_entity_poly.entity_id
_entity_poly.type
_entity_poly.pdbx_seq_one_letter_code
_entity_poly.pdbx_strand_id
1 'polypeptide(L)'
;MELSRCDPKQQERIRAQLDVVLKRLDAYYSAEDAILSGAQEYRIGTRFLKRGDLQYVQNEIRQLQKRRDELEAALATCTSSTKRKSYRVLFRDF
;
A
#
# COMPACT_ATOMS: atom_id res chain seq x y z
N MET A 1 31.36 -7.91 0.32
CA MET A 1 30.28 -6.94 0.58
C MET A 1 29.88 -6.33 -0.75
N GLU A 2 28.87 -6.89 -1.40
CA GLU A 2 28.36 -6.32 -2.66
C GLU A 2 27.58 -5.05 -2.34
N LEU A 3 28.17 -3.91 -2.68
CA LEU A 3 27.48 -2.62 -2.61
C LEU A 3 26.37 -2.60 -3.67
N SER A 4 25.17 -2.32 -3.18
CA SER A 4 23.90 -2.22 -3.89
C SER A 4 24.00 -1.38 -5.17
N ARG A 5 23.81 -2.02 -6.33
CA ARG A 5 23.66 -1.34 -7.63
C ARG A 5 22.18 -1.02 -7.87
N CYS A 6 21.60 -0.14 -7.06
CA CYS A 6 20.31 0.45 -7.40
C CYS A 6 20.54 1.86 -7.93
N ASP A 7 19.83 2.25 -8.99
CA ASP A 7 19.86 3.62 -9.47
C ASP A 7 19.39 4.58 -8.35
N PRO A 8 20.17 5.62 -8.00
CA PRO A 8 19.83 6.53 -6.90
C PRO A 8 18.49 7.25 -7.15
N LYS A 9 18.21 7.62 -8.41
CA LYS A 9 16.92 8.20 -8.82
C LYS A 9 15.75 7.26 -8.59
N GLN A 10 15.95 5.95 -8.73
CA GLN A 10 14.90 4.97 -8.49
C GLN A 10 14.63 4.85 -6.99
N GLN A 11 15.68 4.84 -6.16
CA GLN A 11 15.54 4.83 -4.70
C GLN A 11 14.79 6.06 -4.19
N GLU A 12 15.13 7.25 -4.69
CA GLU A 12 14.43 8.49 -4.34
C GLU A 12 12.95 8.44 -4.69
N ARG A 13 12.60 7.92 -5.88
CA ARG A 13 11.20 7.74 -6.28
C ARG A 13 10.46 6.77 -5.36
N ILE A 14 11.07 5.64 -5.01
CA ILE A 14 10.44 4.65 -4.13
C ILE A 14 10.27 5.22 -2.71
N ARG A 15 11.26 5.97 -2.21
CA ARG A 15 11.18 6.67 -0.91
C ARG A 15 10.09 7.73 -0.90
N ALA A 16 9.98 8.53 -1.96
CA ALA A 16 8.91 9.52 -2.08
C ALA A 16 7.52 8.86 -2.11
N GLN A 17 7.39 7.71 -2.79
CA GLN A 17 6.14 6.93 -2.77
C GLN A 17 5.84 6.34 -1.40
N LEU A 18 6.86 5.83 -0.69
CA LEU A 18 6.70 5.34 0.68
C LEU A 18 6.21 6.43 1.62
N ASP A 19 6.79 7.63 1.55
CA ASP A 19 6.36 8.77 2.38
C ASP A 19 4.89 9.12 2.17
N VAL A 20 4.42 9.10 0.92
CA VAL A 20 2.99 9.32 0.61
C VAL A 20 2.10 8.21 1.16
N VAL A 21 2.53 6.95 1.06
CA VAL A 21 1.78 5.80 1.57
C VAL A 21 1.70 5.84 3.10
N LEU A 22 2.81 6.17 3.78
CA LEU A 22 2.86 6.31 5.23
C LEU A 22 1.93 7.43 5.72
N LYS A 23 2.00 8.62 5.10
CA LYS A 23 1.09 9.74 5.42
C LYS A 23 -0.38 9.36 5.25
N ARG A 24 -0.71 8.59 4.21
CA ARG A 24 -2.07 8.08 4.01
C ARG A 24 -2.46 7.07 5.08
N LEU A 25 -1.58 6.13 5.42
CA LEU A 25 -1.82 5.16 6.48
C LEU A 25 -2.15 5.85 7.80
N ASP A 26 -1.37 6.85 8.19
CA ASP A 26 -1.60 7.60 9.43
C ASP A 26 -2.97 8.28 9.44
N ALA A 27 -3.40 8.83 8.31
CA ALA A 27 -4.73 9.42 8.17
C ALA A 27 -5.85 8.37 8.29
N TYR A 28 -5.67 7.18 7.72
CA TYR A 28 -6.65 6.10 7.84
C TYR A 28 -6.68 5.49 9.25
N TYR A 29 -5.54 5.40 9.94
CA TYR A 29 -5.51 5.00 11.35
C TYR A 29 -6.24 6.01 12.24
N SER A 30 -5.98 7.30 12.02
CA SER A 30 -6.71 8.36 12.73
C SER A 30 -8.23 8.29 12.47
N ALA A 31 -8.63 7.95 11.24
CA ALA A 31 -10.03 7.74 10.89
C ALA A 31 -10.62 6.49 11.55
N GLU A 32 -9.87 5.39 11.61
CA GLU A 32 -10.27 4.16 12.31
C GLU A 32 -10.48 4.44 13.81
N ASP A 33 -9.52 5.11 14.46
CA ASP A 33 -9.62 5.49 15.87
C ASP A 33 -10.83 6.39 16.14
N ALA A 34 -11.09 7.37 15.26
CA ALA A 34 -12.27 8.22 15.36
C ALA A 34 -13.56 7.42 15.24
N ILE A 35 -13.60 6.41 14.36
CA ILE A 35 -14.75 5.52 14.20
C ILE A 35 -14.95 4.66 15.46
N LEU A 36 -13.88 4.05 15.97
CA LEU A 36 -13.89 3.19 17.16
C LEU A 36 -14.21 3.95 18.44
N SER A 37 -13.80 5.22 18.54
CA SER A 37 -14.11 6.11 19.67
C SER A 37 -15.59 6.50 19.78
N GLY A 38 -16.44 5.96 18.89
CA GLY A 38 -17.88 6.15 18.92
C GLY A 38 -18.38 7.13 17.87
N ALA A 39 -17.80 7.12 16.65
CA ALA A 39 -18.35 7.91 15.55
C ALA A 39 -19.84 7.61 15.38
N GLN A 40 -20.60 8.69 15.51
CA GLN A 40 -22.02 8.66 15.81
C GLN A 40 -22.83 8.14 14.62
N GLU A 41 -23.68 7.15 14.86
CA GLU A 41 -24.74 6.77 13.92
C GLU A 41 -25.83 7.85 13.96
N TYR A 42 -26.03 8.58 12.86
CA TYR A 42 -27.12 9.54 12.78
C TYR A 42 -28.31 8.92 12.05
N ARG A 43 -29.47 8.93 12.71
CA ARG A 43 -30.77 8.66 12.06
C ARG A 43 -31.30 9.95 11.46
N ILE A 44 -31.40 10.01 10.14
CA ILE A 44 -32.14 11.07 9.43
C ILE A 44 -33.46 10.47 8.97
N GLY A 45 -34.53 10.68 9.75
CA GLY A 45 -35.84 10.09 9.48
C GLY A 45 -35.80 8.55 9.49
N THR A 46 -36.15 7.92 8.38
CA THR A 46 -36.08 6.45 8.18
C THR A 46 -34.72 5.97 7.68
N ARG A 47 -33.77 6.87 7.40
CA ARG A 47 -32.46 6.54 6.83
C ARG A 47 -31.39 6.52 7.92
N PHE A 48 -30.56 5.49 7.91
CA PHE A 48 -29.40 5.33 8.77
C PHE A 48 -28.17 5.84 8.03
N LEU A 49 -27.52 6.89 8.52
CA LEU A 49 -26.25 7.39 8.00
C LEU A 49 -25.13 6.92 8.94
N LYS A 50 -24.40 5.88 8.54
CA LYS A 50 -23.15 5.50 9.21
C LYS A 50 -22.05 6.46 8.75
N ARG A 51 -21.43 7.17 9.70
CA ARG A 51 -20.49 8.27 9.43
C ARG A 51 -19.12 7.80 8.91
N GLY A 52 -18.83 6.50 8.98
CA GLY A 52 -17.68 5.86 8.35
C GLY A 52 -17.94 4.37 8.25
N ASP A 53 -17.71 3.80 7.07
CA ASP A 53 -17.71 2.35 6.91
C ASP A 53 -16.37 1.82 7.43
N LEU A 54 -16.36 1.30 8.66
CA LEU A 54 -15.17 0.72 9.29
C LEU A 54 -14.54 -0.34 8.40
N GLN A 55 -15.37 -1.12 7.69
CA GLN A 55 -14.89 -2.17 6.80
C GLN A 55 -14.13 -1.58 5.60
N TYR A 56 -14.61 -0.46 5.05
CA TYR A 56 -13.91 0.25 3.98
C TYR A 56 -12.54 0.77 4.46
N VAL A 57 -12.51 1.43 5.63
CA VAL A 57 -11.25 1.96 6.22
C VAL A 57 -10.24 0.83 6.46
N GLN A 58 -10.68 -0.28 7.06
CA GLN A 58 -9.81 -1.44 7.30
C GLN A 58 -9.31 -2.11 6.02
N ASN A 59 -10.13 -2.14 4.98
CA ASN A 59 -9.71 -2.66 3.68
C ASN A 59 -8.66 -1.76 3.04
N GLU A 60 -8.82 -0.44 3.14
CA GLU A 60 -7.87 0.52 2.59
C GLU A 60 -6.55 0.50 3.35
N ILE A 61 -6.58 0.40 4.69
CA ILE A 61 -5.38 0.19 5.53
C ILE A 61 -4.62 -1.06 5.07
N ARG A 62 -5.31 -2.19 4.88
CA ARG A 62 -4.68 -3.43 4.40
C ARG A 62 -4.04 -3.28 3.02
N GLN A 63 -4.68 -2.57 2.10
CA GLN A 63 -4.11 -2.29 0.78
C GLN A 63 -2.86 -1.42 0.88
N LEU A 64 -2.88 -0.37 1.70
CA LEU A 64 -1.75 0.52 1.90
C LEU A 64 -0.58 -0.18 2.61
N GLN A 65 -0.85 -1.04 3.60
CA GLN A 65 0.17 -1.87 4.26
C GLN A 65 0.85 -2.79 3.26
N LYS A 66 0.06 -3.52 2.45
CA LYS A 66 0.63 -4.35 1.39
C LYS A 66 1.49 -3.53 0.43
N ARG A 67 1.03 -2.32 0.08
CA ARG A 67 1.79 -1.43 -0.80
C ARG A 67 3.10 -0.94 -0.17
N ARG A 68 3.09 -0.63 1.13
CA ARG A 68 4.31 -0.31 1.90
C ARG A 68 5.29 -1.46 1.83
N ASP A 69 4.84 -2.68 2.14
CA ASP A 69 5.69 -3.88 2.17
C ASP A 69 6.31 -4.16 0.78
N GLU A 70 5.53 -3.99 -0.30
CA GLU A 70 6.03 -4.09 -1.67
C GLU A 70 7.12 -3.06 -1.98
N LEU A 71 6.96 -1.82 -1.52
CA LEU A 71 7.92 -0.74 -1.76
C LEU A 71 9.20 -0.92 -0.92
N GLU A 72 9.07 -1.38 0.33
CA GLU A 72 10.21 -1.74 1.19
C GLU A 72 10.99 -2.93 0.60
N ALA A 73 10.28 -3.96 0.15
CA ALA A 73 10.89 -5.09 -0.54
C ALA A 73 11.57 -4.65 -1.85
N ALA A 74 10.98 -3.70 -2.59
CA ALA A 74 11.59 -3.13 -3.79
C ALA A 74 12.86 -2.31 -3.49
N LEU A 75 12.91 -1.61 -2.35
CA LEU A 75 14.14 -0.95 -1.87
C LEU A 75 15.21 -1.98 -1.51
N ALA A 76 14.86 -3.05 -0.79
CA ALA A 76 15.79 -4.08 -0.35
C ALA A 76 16.36 -4.88 -1.53
N THR A 77 15.50 -5.31 -2.45
CA THR A 77 15.89 -6.15 -3.61
C THR A 77 16.35 -5.34 -4.82
N CYS A 78 16.30 -4.00 -4.75
CA CYS A 78 16.63 -3.08 -5.83
C CYS A 78 15.87 -3.37 -7.15
N THR A 79 14.80 -4.17 -7.07
CA THR A 79 14.04 -4.69 -8.22
C THR A 79 12.66 -4.06 -8.20
N SER A 80 12.31 -3.35 -9.27
CA SER A 80 10.93 -2.91 -9.45
C SER A 80 10.04 -4.12 -9.70
N SER A 81 9.00 -4.27 -8.89
CA SER A 81 7.94 -5.29 -9.04
C SER A 81 7.35 -5.31 -10.48
N THR A 82 7.45 -4.21 -11.23
CA THR A 82 6.89 -4.07 -12.57
C THR A 82 7.78 -4.59 -13.71
N LYS A 83 8.98 -5.13 -13.44
CA LYS A 83 9.81 -5.72 -14.50
C LYS A 83 9.17 -7.03 -14.97
N ARG A 84 8.57 -7.02 -16.17
CA ARG A 84 8.06 -8.22 -16.84
C ARG A 84 9.22 -9.17 -17.09
N LYS A 85 9.14 -10.39 -16.57
CA LYS A 85 10.09 -11.46 -16.91
C LYS A 85 9.73 -11.97 -18.31
N SER A 86 10.62 -11.78 -19.27
CA SER A 86 10.51 -12.42 -20.58
C SER A 86 11.21 -13.77 -20.51
N TYR A 87 10.49 -14.85 -20.83
CA TYR A 87 11.06 -16.19 -20.94
C TYR A 87 11.20 -16.55 -22.42
N ARG A 88 12.34 -17.15 -22.79
CA ARG A 88 12.48 -17.83 -24.08
C ARG A 88 12.08 -19.28 -23.89
N VAL A 89 11.09 -19.74 -24.65
CA VAL A 89 10.75 -21.18 -24.71
C VAL A 89 11.77 -21.85 -25.63
N LEU A 90 12.53 -22.80 -25.09
CA LEU A 90 13.35 -23.70 -25.87
C LEU A 90 12.67 -25.06 -25.85
N PHE A 91 12.24 -25.55 -27.01
CA PHE A 91 11.79 -26.92 -27.12
C PHE A 91 13.01 -27.82 -26.87
N ARG A 92 12.90 -28.70 -25.87
CA ARG A 92 13.88 -29.77 -25.69
C ARG A 92 13.56 -30.82 -26.74
N ASP A 93 14.60 -31.26 -27.45
CA ASP A 93 14.55 -31.99 -28.73
C ASP A 93 13.41 -33.04 -28.82
N PHE A 94 12.76 -33.08 -29.99
CA PHE A 94 11.71 -34.02 -30.38
C PHE A 94 12.28 -35.42 -30.68
#